data_AF-A0A1Q7F4P7-F1
#
_entry.id   AF-A0A1Q7F4P7-F1
#
_cell.length_a   1.000
_cell.length_b   1.000
_cell.length_c   1.000
_cell.angle_alpha   90.00
_cell.angle_beta   90.00
_cell.angle_gamma   90.00
#
_symmetry.space_group_name_H-M   'P 1'
#
loop_
_entity.id
_entity.type
_entity.pdbx_description
1 polymer ?
#
loop_
_entity_poly.entity_id
_entity_poly.type
_entity_poly.pdbx_seq_one_letter_code
_entity_poly.pdbx_strand_id
1 'polypeptide(L)'
;MKPVRIWPAALALFVLAPVCGELLSGSTPLRAFVNPFTFLYLSGLYGSGALIVREIVRRRGLGWRNVLLLGAAYGVLEEGLVVTSWTNP
;
A
#
# COMPACT_ATOMS: atom_id res chain seq x y z
N MET A 1 16.13 19.31 -16.72
CA MET A 1 15.81 18.14 -15.86
C MET A 1 14.86 17.24 -16.66
N LYS A 2 15.25 16.00 -16.99
CA LYS A 2 14.42 15.09 -17.80
C LYS A 2 13.11 14.80 -17.04
N PRO A 3 11.93 14.79 -17.69
CA PRO A 3 10.71 14.39 -17.01
C PRO A 3 10.85 12.91 -16.63
N VAL A 4 11.17 12.67 -15.36
CA VAL A 4 11.25 11.30 -14.82
C VAL A 4 9.85 10.73 -14.96
N ARG A 5 9.68 9.69 -15.77
CA ARG A 5 8.39 9.06 -16.04
C ARG A 5 7.88 8.48 -14.71
N ILE A 6 6.90 9.14 -14.10
CA ILE A 6 6.49 8.94 -12.70
C ILE A 6 5.44 7.82 -12.55
N TRP A 7 4.73 7.54 -13.64
CA TRP A 7 3.68 6.53 -13.81
C TRP A 7 4.15 5.08 -13.62
N PRO A 8 5.29 4.61 -14.18
CA PRO A 8 5.75 3.24 -13.95
C PRO A 8 6.09 2.97 -12.48
N ALA A 9 6.63 3.96 -11.76
CA ALA A 9 6.90 3.81 -10.34
C ALA A 9 5.62 3.79 -9.48
N ALA A 10 4.56 4.49 -9.92
CA ALA A 10 3.23 4.40 -9.29
C ALA A 10 2.63 3.00 -9.48
N LEU A 11 2.66 2.48 -10.70
CA LEU A 11 2.18 1.13 -11.03
C LEU A 11 2.97 0.04 -10.31
N ALA A 12 4.30 0.17 -10.26
CA ALA A 12 5.15 -0.75 -9.53
C ALA A 12 4.77 -0.77 -8.05
N LEU A 13 4.60 0.39 -7.42
CA LEU A 13 4.14 0.50 -6.02
C LEU A 13 2.74 -0.09 -5.81
N PHE A 14 1.82 0.15 -6.74
CA PHE A 14 0.45 -0.34 -6.66
C PHE A 14 0.38 -1.88 -6.64
N VAL A 15 1.28 -2.53 -7.38
CA VAL A 15 1.35 -4.01 -7.45
C VAL A 15 2.26 -4.58 -6.36
N LEU A 16 3.36 -3.90 -6.01
CA LEU A 16 4.26 -4.33 -4.94
C LEU A 16 3.64 -4.21 -3.55
N ALA A 17 2.75 -3.24 -3.32
CA ALA A 17 2.11 -3.04 -2.03
C ALA A 17 1.30 -4.27 -1.55
N PRO A 18 0.36 -4.84 -2.33
CA PRO A 18 -0.36 -6.06 -1.92
C PRO A 18 0.55 -7.29 -1.87
N VAL A 19 1.59 -7.36 -2.71
CA VAL A 19 2.60 -8.43 -2.65
C VAL A 19 3.36 -8.35 -1.32
N CYS A 20 3.84 -7.18 -0.90
CA CYS A 20 4.52 -7.00 0.37
C CYS A 20 3.57 -7.16 1.56
N GLY A 21 2.34 -6.66 1.48
CA GLY A 21 1.35 -6.74 2.56
C GLY A 21 0.90 -8.17 2.84
N GLU A 22 0.64 -8.97 1.79
CA GLU A 22 0.09 -10.32 1.97
C GLU A 22 1.12 -11.45 1.84
N LEU A 23 2.07 -11.39 0.89
CA LEU A 23 3.04 -12.49 0.73
C LEU A 23 4.09 -12.49 1.83
N LEU A 24 4.47 -11.33 2.38
CA LEU A 24 5.37 -11.28 3.54
C LEU A 24 4.64 -11.61 4.85
N SER A 25 3.37 -11.20 4.98
CA SER A 25 2.54 -11.54 6.15
C SER A 25 2.14 -13.02 6.17
N GLY A 26 2.06 -13.66 4.99
CA GLY A 26 1.67 -15.07 4.86
C GLY A 26 0.22 -15.34 5.23
N SER A 27 -0.57 -14.29 5.46
CA SER A 27 -1.96 -14.34 5.91
C SER A 27 -2.92 -14.86 4.84
N THR A 28 -2.51 -14.83 3.56
CA THR A 28 -3.42 -15.16 2.46
C THR A 28 -2.82 -16.26 1.58
N PRO A 29 -3.52 -17.39 1.40
CA PRO A 29 -3.02 -18.48 0.58
C PRO A 29 -2.85 -18.00 -0.87
N LEU A 30 -1.71 -18.33 -1.49
CA LEU A 30 -1.36 -17.95 -2.87
C LEU A 30 -2.52 -18.12 -3.86
N ARG A 31 -3.33 -19.18 -3.69
CA ARG A 31 -4.52 -19.46 -4.52
C ARG A 31 -5.61 -18.37 -4.44
N ALA A 32 -5.81 -17.76 -3.28
CA ALA A 32 -6.75 -16.65 -3.12
C ALA A 32 -6.16 -15.35 -3.69
N PHE A 33 -4.84 -15.16 -3.60
CA PHE A 33 -4.16 -14.00 -4.18
C PHE A 33 -4.22 -13.96 -5.72
N VAL A 34 -4.21 -15.12 -6.40
CA VAL A 34 -4.36 -15.18 -7.87
C VAL A 34 -5.80 -14.85 -8.32
N ASN A 35 -6.77 -14.83 -7.41
CA ASN A 35 -8.15 -14.50 -7.77
C ASN A 35 -8.24 -13.00 -8.15
N PRO A 36 -8.71 -12.64 -9.36
CA PRO A 36 -8.73 -11.27 -9.83
C PRO A 36 -9.51 -10.32 -8.92
N PHE A 37 -10.58 -10.80 -8.27
CA PHE A 37 -11.38 -10.00 -7.36
C PHE A 37 -10.63 -9.68 -6.06
N THR A 38 -9.99 -10.68 -5.46
CA THR A 38 -9.16 -10.52 -4.26
C THR A 38 -7.96 -9.63 -4.55
N PHE A 39 -7.29 -9.87 -5.68
CA PHE A 39 -6.18 -9.03 -6.11
C PHE A 39 -6.59 -7.57 -6.34
N LEU A 40 -7.74 -7.32 -6.98
CA LEU A 40 -8.25 -5.96 -7.19
C LEU A 40 -8.59 -5.28 -5.85
N TYR A 41 -9.20 -6.01 -4.92
CA TYR A 41 -9.51 -5.51 -3.58
C TYR A 41 -8.23 -5.15 -2.82
N LEU A 42 -7.25 -6.05 -2.77
CA LEU A 42 -5.97 -5.83 -2.09
C LEU A 42 -5.13 -4.74 -2.75
N SER A 43 -5.09 -4.69 -4.08
CA SER A 43 -4.42 -3.61 -4.81
C SER A 43 -5.12 -2.28 -4.55
N GLY A 44 -6.45 -2.28 -4.47
CA GLY A 44 -7.24 -1.12 -4.08
C GLY A 44 -6.93 -0.69 -2.64
N LEU A 45 -6.76 -1.62 -1.72
CA LEU A 45 -6.44 -1.35 -0.32
C LEU A 45 -4.99 -0.87 -0.18
N TYR A 46 -4.03 -1.78 -0.26
CA TYR A 46 -2.60 -1.51 -0.07
C TYR A 46 -2.02 -0.56 -1.14
N GLY A 47 -2.40 -0.75 -2.40
CA GLY A 47 -1.85 0.02 -3.52
C GLY A 47 -2.33 1.47 -3.55
N SER A 48 -3.60 1.73 -3.21
CA SER A 48 -4.10 3.11 -3.15
C SER A 48 -3.49 3.87 -1.96
N GLY A 49 -3.30 3.21 -0.82
CA GLY A 49 -2.59 3.76 0.34
C GLY A 49 -1.17 4.20 0.00
N ALA A 50 -0.41 3.31 -0.63
CA ALA A 50 0.96 3.61 -1.07
C ALA A 50 1.01 4.77 -2.08
N LEU A 51 0.03 4.86 -2.98
CA LEU A 51 -0.11 5.98 -3.92
C LEU A 51 -0.41 7.30 -3.20
N ILE A 52 -1.32 7.31 -2.22
CA ILE A 52 -1.68 8.50 -1.45
C ILE A 52 -0.47 9.01 -0.66
N VAL A 53 0.25 8.11 0.04
CA VAL A 53 1.47 8.47 0.77
C VAL A 53 2.50 9.11 -0.16
N ARG A 54 2.73 8.50 -1.32
CA ARG A 54 3.67 9.02 -2.32
C ARG A 54 3.25 10.38 -2.85
N GLU A 55 1.98 10.56 -3.17
CA GLU A 55 1.44 11.81 -3.73
C GLU A 55 1.51 12.93 -2.70
N ILE A 56 1.19 12.68 -1.43
CA ILE A 56 1.32 13.65 -0.34
C ILE A 56 2.77 14.07 -0.16
N VAL A 57 3.70 13.11 -0.10
CA VAL A 57 5.13 13.41 0.09
C VAL A 57 5.67 14.22 -1.08
N ARG A 58 5.29 13.87 -2.31
CA ARG A 58 5.73 14.58 -3.52
C ARG A 58 5.13 15.99 -3.62
N ARG A 59 3.83 16.15 -3.39
CA ARG A 59 3.16 17.46 -3.46
C ARG A 59 3.64 18.43 -2.40
N ARG A 60 4.00 17.92 -1.22
CA ARG A 60 4.51 18.73 -0.10
C ARG A 60 6.03 18.88 -0.12
N GLY A 61 6.73 18.30 -1.09
CA GLY A 61 8.21 18.33 -1.14
C GLY A 61 8.87 17.66 0.07
N LEU A 62 8.18 16.73 0.72
CA LEU A 62 8.62 16.08 1.95
C LEU A 62 9.73 15.07 1.65
N GLY A 63 10.74 14.99 2.54
CA GLY A 63 11.82 14.01 2.43
C GLY A 63 11.38 12.57 2.73
N TRP A 64 12.25 11.60 2.45
CA TRP A 64 12.00 10.15 2.60
C TRP A 64 11.51 9.72 3.99
N ARG A 65 11.89 10.44 5.06
CA ARG A 65 11.42 10.18 6.43
C ARG A 65 9.90 10.26 6.56
N ASN A 66 9.27 11.15 5.82
CA ASN A 66 7.81 11.30 5.82
C ASN A 66 7.10 10.16 5.11
N VAL A 67 7.78 9.46 4.19
CA VAL A 67 7.25 8.23 3.57
C VAL A 67 7.10 7.16 4.64
N LEU A 68 8.11 6.99 5.50
CA LEU A 68 8.04 6.03 6.61
C LEU A 68 6.97 6.42 7.63
N LEU A 69 6.88 7.70 7.98
CA LEU A 69 5.93 8.21 8.96
C LEU A 69 4.47 8.07 8.49
N LEU A 70 4.20 8.47 7.23
CA LEU A 70 2.87 8.33 6.62
C LEU A 70 2.55 6.87 6.28
N GLY A 71 3.54 6.07 5.90
CA GLY A 71 3.36 4.63 5.68
C GLY A 71 3.02 3.90 6.98
N ALA A 72 3.68 4.23 8.09
CA ALA A 72 3.36 3.69 9.41
C ALA A 72 1.96 4.13 9.88
N ALA A 73 1.62 5.41 9.70
CA ALA A 73 0.28 5.91 10.02
C ALA A 73 -0.80 5.23 9.18
N TYR A 74 -0.53 5.00 7.89
CA TYR A 74 -1.44 4.27 7.01
C TYR A 74 -1.60 2.80 7.45
N GLY A 75 -0.51 2.09 7.74
CA GLY A 75 -0.58 0.70 8.22
C GLY A 75 -1.34 0.56 9.54
N VAL A 76 -1.16 1.50 10.48
CA VAL A 76 -1.95 1.52 11.73
C VAL A 76 -3.44 1.75 11.46
N LEU A 77 -3.78 2.62 10.51
CA LEU A 77 -5.17 2.81 10.10
C LEU A 77 -5.75 1.59 9.40
N GLU A 78 -4.97 0.91 8.57
CA GLU A 78 -5.36 -0.29 7.84
C GLU A 78 -5.66 -1.45 8.82
N GLU A 79 -4.75 -1.72 9.76
CA GLU A 79 -4.93 -2.71 10.82
C GLU A 79 -6.09 -2.36 11.77
N GLY A 80 -6.26 -1.07 12.09
CA GLY A 80 -7.31 -0.61 12.99
C GLY A 80 -8.71 -0.62 12.38
N LEU A 81 -8.86 -0.28 11.10
CA LEU A 81 -10.15 -0.14 10.43
C LEU A 81 -10.56 -1.38 9.62
N VAL A 82 -9.62 -2.07 8.99
CA VAL A 82 -9.92 -3.15 8.04
C VAL A 82 -9.79 -4.52 8.69
N VAL A 83 -8.74 -4.73 9.49
CA VAL A 83 -8.53 -5.99 10.21
C VAL A 83 -9.33 -6.02 11.51
N THR A 84 -9.78 -4.86 12.01
CA THR A 84 -10.53 -4.72 13.28
C THR A 84 -9.84 -5.42 14.45
N SER A 85 -8.51 -5.54 14.43
CA SER A 85 -7.71 -6.26 15.45
C SER A 85 -7.89 -5.68 16.86
N TRP A 86 -8.37 -4.44 16.95
CA TRP A 86 -8.57 -3.70 18.19
C TRP A 86 -9.97 -3.87 18.79
N THR A 87 -10.96 -4.27 18.00
CA THR A 87 -12.38 -4.30 18.41
C THR A 87 -12.99 -5.70 18.41
N ASN A 88 -12.27 -6.72 17.95
CA ASN A 88 -12.66 -8.11 18.07
C ASN A 88 -11.46 -8.96 18.56
N PRO A 89 -11.41 -9.37 19.85
CA PRO A 89 -10.36 -10.25 20.37
C PRO A 89 -10.39 -11.64 19.74
#